data_AF-A0A8H6I2I3-F1
#
_entry.id   AF-A0A8H6I2I3-F1
#
_cell.length_a   1.000
_cell.length_b   1.000
_cell.length_c   1.000
_cell.angle_alpha   90.00
_cell.angle_beta   90.00
_cell.angle_gamma   90.00
#
_symmetry.space_group_name_H-M   'P 1'
#
loop_
_entity.id
_entity.type
_entity.pdbx_description
1 polymer ?
#
loop_
_entity_poly.entity_id
_entity_poly.type
_entity_poly.pdbx_seq_one_letter_code
_entity_poly.pdbx_strand_id
1 'polypeptide(L)'
;KTDIQLQPCPECPSIHRRFIGPDLRELGIFNYNNSILVTHELLDEYTIAFTVSETPFTAFVHMVNHRYRTTGGSFMGEDLFRSVWFAYVVHQAFTDDMHCPHAGCGDYPDTVIFDGITLAFGRKHISGSLNPPTTSSSTSIIR
;
A
#
# COMPACT_ATOMS: atom_id res chain seq x y z
N LYS A 1 33.90 -2.37 -2.85
CA LYS A 1 32.60 -2.53 -3.54
C LYS A 1 31.77 -3.44 -2.68
N THR A 2 30.68 -2.94 -2.13
CA THR A 2 29.76 -3.74 -1.31
C THR A 2 28.67 -4.18 -2.26
N ASP A 3 28.79 -5.39 -2.79
CA ASP A 3 27.79 -5.95 -3.69
C ASP A 3 26.70 -6.60 -2.81
N ILE A 4 25.45 -6.18 -2.98
CA ILE A 4 24.31 -6.79 -2.28
C ILE A 4 24.23 -8.26 -2.73
N GLN A 5 24.42 -9.19 -1.80
CA GLN A 5 24.33 -10.63 -2.10
C GLN A 5 22.87 -11.05 -2.22
N LEU A 6 22.58 -11.85 -3.25
CA LEU A 6 21.22 -12.23 -3.62
C LEU A 6 21.10 -13.73 -3.73
N GLN A 7 19.94 -14.25 -3.36
CA GLN A 7 19.60 -15.65 -3.53
C GLN A 7 18.46 -15.78 -4.54
N PRO A 8 18.51 -16.72 -5.50
CA PRO A 8 17.35 -17.02 -6.32
C PRO A 8 16.23 -17.53 -5.42
N CYS A 9 14.99 -17.09 -5.67
CA CYS A 9 13.85 -17.57 -4.91
C CYS A 9 13.67 -19.08 -5.16
N PRO A 10 13.68 -19.94 -4.13
CA PRO A 10 13.63 -21.40 -4.30
C PRO A 10 12.26 -21.89 -4.79
N GLU A 11 11.20 -21.11 -4.56
CA GLU A 11 9.82 -21.47 -4.92
C GLU A 11 9.41 -20.97 -6.32
N CYS A 12 10.10 -19.94 -6.82
CA CYS A 12 9.76 -19.32 -8.09
C CYS A 12 10.45 -20.05 -9.25
N PRO A 13 9.74 -20.30 -10.38
CA PRO A 13 10.38 -20.87 -11.56
C PRO A 13 11.54 -19.98 -12.02
N SER A 14 12.70 -20.60 -12.29
CA SER A 14 13.96 -19.91 -12.63
C SER A 14 13.85 -18.97 -13.83
N ILE A 15 12.92 -19.24 -14.74
CA ILE A 15 12.59 -18.38 -15.89
C ILE A 15 12.13 -16.98 -15.48
N HIS A 16 11.52 -16.82 -14.31
CA HIS A 16 11.00 -15.54 -13.81
C HIS A 16 12.05 -14.67 -13.12
N ARG A 17 13.29 -15.16 -12.94
CA ARG A 17 14.43 -14.41 -12.37
C ARG A 17 14.08 -13.62 -11.10
N ARG A 18 13.33 -14.25 -10.19
CA ARG A 18 12.98 -13.66 -8.90
C ARG A 18 14.11 -13.90 -7.92
N PHE A 19 14.60 -12.83 -7.32
CA PHE A 19 15.70 -12.85 -6.37
C PHE A 19 15.22 -12.34 -5.01
N ILE A 20 15.73 -12.95 -3.95
CA ILE A 20 15.56 -12.55 -2.57
C ILE A 20 16.83 -11.79 -2.19
N GLY A 21 16.67 -10.54 -1.79
CA GLY A 21 17.74 -9.71 -1.24
C GLY A 21 17.53 -9.44 0.24
N PRO A 22 18.60 -9.15 1.01
CA PRO A 22 18.47 -8.70 2.39
C PRO A 22 17.74 -7.35 2.44
N ASP A 23 16.98 -7.10 3.50
CA ASP A 23 16.28 -5.82 3.73
C ASP A 23 17.26 -4.64 3.72
N LEU A 24 18.44 -4.80 4.36
CA LEU A 24 19.47 -3.77 4.59
C LEU A 24 19.06 -2.69 5.61
N ARG A 25 18.21 -3.05 6.57
CA ARG A 25 17.73 -2.17 7.65
C ARG A 25 18.86 -1.48 8.40
N GLU A 26 19.98 -2.16 8.62
CA GLU A 26 21.17 -1.63 9.27
C GLU A 26 21.80 -0.44 8.52
N LEU A 27 21.50 -0.29 7.23
CA LEU A 27 21.89 0.84 6.38
C LEU A 27 20.75 1.85 6.18
N GLY A 28 19.57 1.62 6.76
CA GLY A 28 18.37 2.44 6.55
C GLY A 28 17.80 2.34 5.13
N ILE A 29 18.14 1.28 4.40
CA ILE A 29 17.71 1.03 3.02
C ILE A 29 16.78 -0.18 3.02
N PHE A 30 15.74 -0.13 2.20
CA PHE A 30 14.83 -1.22 1.87
C PHE A 30 15.15 -1.65 0.44
N ASN A 31 15.57 -2.90 0.30
CA ASN A 31 15.85 -3.52 -0.99
C ASN A 31 14.58 -4.13 -1.58
N TYR A 32 13.83 -3.36 -2.37
CA TYR A 32 12.67 -3.89 -3.08
C TYR A 32 13.09 -4.87 -4.18
N ASN A 33 14.11 -4.47 -4.95
CA ASN A 33 14.86 -5.36 -5.84
C ASN A 33 16.22 -4.72 -6.17
N ASN A 34 17.06 -5.46 -6.89
CA ASN A 34 18.45 -5.07 -7.19
C ASN A 34 18.61 -3.80 -8.03
N SER A 35 17.51 -3.26 -8.56
CA SER A 35 17.48 -2.00 -9.31
C SER A 35 16.77 -0.88 -8.55
N ILE A 36 16.06 -1.21 -7.47
CA ILE A 36 15.18 -0.30 -6.74
C ILE A 36 15.47 -0.43 -5.26
N LEU A 37 16.27 0.53 -4.78
CA LEU A 37 16.58 0.72 -3.38
C LEU A 37 15.86 1.98 -2.89
N VAL A 38 15.20 1.88 -1.75
CA VAL A 38 14.40 2.97 -1.17
C VAL A 38 14.78 3.13 0.29
N THR A 39 14.83 4.34 0.82
CA THR A 39 15.14 4.52 2.25
C THR A 39 13.97 4.10 3.12
N HIS A 40 14.24 3.49 4.28
CA HIS A 40 13.22 3.22 5.30
C HIS A 40 12.55 4.53 5.71
N GLU A 41 13.32 5.61 5.87
CA GLU A 41 12.81 6.95 6.21
C GLU A 41 11.70 7.43 5.25
N LEU A 42 11.85 7.22 3.93
CA LEU A 42 10.82 7.63 2.97
C LEU A 42 9.55 6.78 3.08
N LEU A 43 9.70 5.49 3.37
CA LEU A 43 8.58 4.57 3.53
C LEU A 43 7.84 4.85 4.84
N ASP A 44 8.58 5.13 5.92
CA ASP A 44 8.04 5.56 7.20
C ASP A 44 7.36 6.95 7.10
N GLU A 45 7.93 7.91 6.34
CA GLU A 45 7.30 9.21 6.06
C GLU A 45 5.92 9.02 5.43
N TYR A 46 5.80 8.09 4.47
CA TYR A 46 4.50 7.78 3.89
C TYR A 46 3.56 7.07 4.87
N THR A 47 4.05 6.09 5.64
CA THR A 47 3.23 5.40 6.66
C THR A 47 2.65 6.40 7.67
N ILE A 48 3.42 7.40 8.09
CA ILE A 48 2.94 8.48 8.96
C ILE A 48 1.92 9.35 8.23
N ALA A 49 2.22 9.79 7.00
CA ALA A 49 1.29 10.62 6.22
C ALA A 49 -0.04 9.92 5.93
N PHE A 50 0.00 8.60 5.72
CA PHE A 50 -1.17 7.76 5.54
C PHE A 50 -1.98 7.64 6.84
N THR A 51 -1.33 7.34 7.96
CA THR A 51 -2.01 7.10 9.25
C THR A 51 -2.51 8.38 9.94
N VAL A 52 -1.78 9.50 9.82
CA VAL A 52 -2.08 10.75 10.54
C VAL A 52 -2.96 11.69 9.74
N SER A 53 -2.80 11.73 8.42
CA SER A 53 -3.50 12.69 7.56
C SER A 53 -4.19 12.07 6.35
N GLU A 54 -4.41 10.74 6.37
CA GLU A 54 -5.14 9.99 5.34
C GLU A 54 -4.61 10.27 3.92
N THR A 55 -3.29 10.50 3.81
CA THR A 55 -2.68 10.96 2.56
C THR A 55 -2.70 9.84 1.52
N PRO A 56 -3.35 10.00 0.35
CA PRO A 56 -3.34 8.98 -0.68
C PRO A 56 -1.97 8.91 -1.36
N PHE A 57 -1.63 7.73 -1.91
CA PHE A 57 -0.39 7.51 -2.68
C PHE A 57 -0.14 8.60 -3.72
N THR A 58 -1.15 8.95 -4.53
CA THR A 58 -1.05 10.00 -5.55
C THR A 58 -0.56 11.32 -4.98
N ALA A 59 -1.15 11.79 -3.88
CA ALA A 59 -0.76 13.07 -3.25
C ALA A 59 0.67 13.03 -2.72
N PHE A 60 1.04 11.94 -2.03
CA PHE A 60 2.38 11.76 -1.50
C PHE A 60 3.45 11.70 -2.61
N VAL A 61 3.22 10.88 -3.65
CA VAL A 61 4.11 10.74 -4.79
C VAL A 61 4.27 12.06 -5.53
N HIS A 62 3.20 12.83 -5.72
CA HIS A 62 3.29 14.17 -6.32
C HIS A 62 4.14 15.13 -5.48
N MET A 63 3.95 15.14 -4.16
CA MET A 63 4.74 15.97 -3.24
C MET A 63 6.24 15.61 -3.33
N VAL A 64 6.58 14.32 -3.22
CA VAL A 64 7.97 13.86 -3.27
C VAL A 64 8.58 14.10 -4.65
N ASN A 65 7.85 13.85 -5.73
CA ASN A 65 8.32 14.15 -7.08
C ASN A 65 8.60 15.65 -7.28
N HIS A 66 7.77 16.53 -6.69
CA HIS A 66 8.06 17.96 -6.69
C HIS A 66 9.38 18.26 -5.96
N ARG A 67 9.61 17.65 -4.78
CA ARG A 67 10.87 17.75 -4.01
C ARG A 67 12.08 17.32 -4.86
N TYR A 68 12.01 16.17 -5.55
CA TYR A 68 13.09 15.69 -6.41
C TYR A 68 13.35 16.59 -7.62
N ARG A 69 12.32 17.19 -8.20
CA ARG A 69 12.48 18.13 -9.32
C ARG A 69 13.28 19.37 -8.93
N THR A 70 13.19 19.83 -7.67
CA THR A 70 13.99 20.97 -7.18
C THR A 70 15.49 20.68 -7.17
N THR A 71 15.88 19.41 -7.04
CA THR A 71 17.28 18.96 -7.05
C THR A 71 17.72 18.40 -8.41
N GLY A 72 16.88 18.54 -9.44
CA GLY A 72 17.13 18.03 -10.81
C GLY A 72 16.92 16.52 -10.97
N GLY A 73 16.35 15.85 -9.98
CA GLY A 73 16.03 14.43 -10.01
C GLY A 73 14.59 14.13 -10.44
N SER A 74 14.29 12.84 -10.59
CA SER A 74 12.94 12.32 -10.78
C SER A 74 12.62 11.31 -9.71
N PHE A 75 11.43 11.42 -9.11
CA PHE A 75 10.92 10.36 -8.23
C PHE A 75 10.30 9.23 -9.05
N MET A 76 10.14 8.06 -8.43
CA MET A 76 9.47 6.93 -9.05
C MET A 76 7.97 7.19 -9.29
N GLY A 77 7.38 6.43 -10.20
CA GLY A 77 5.94 6.48 -10.47
C GLY A 77 5.10 5.90 -9.33
N GLU A 78 3.82 6.28 -9.29
CA GLU A 78 2.89 5.88 -8.23
C GLU A 78 2.73 4.36 -8.11
N ASP A 79 2.55 3.65 -9.23
CA ASP A 79 2.36 2.19 -9.23
C ASP A 79 3.57 1.46 -8.64
N LEU A 80 4.77 1.95 -8.94
CA LEU A 80 6.00 1.39 -8.41
C LEU A 80 6.14 1.70 -6.93
N PHE A 81 5.92 2.95 -6.51
CA PHE A 81 5.97 3.32 -5.10
C PHE A 81 4.98 2.52 -4.25
N ARG A 82 3.74 2.36 -4.73
CA ARG A 82 2.71 1.54 -4.09
C ARG A 82 3.17 0.09 -3.94
N SER A 83 3.77 -0.49 -4.97
CA SER A 83 4.30 -1.87 -4.93
C SER A 83 5.44 -2.02 -3.93
N VAL A 84 6.35 -1.04 -3.87
CA VAL A 84 7.44 -0.99 -2.89
C VAL A 84 6.87 -0.91 -1.47
N TRP A 85 5.94 -0.01 -1.22
CA TRP A 85 5.38 0.20 0.13
C TRP A 85 4.61 -1.02 0.62
N PHE A 86 3.79 -1.67 -0.21
CA PHE A 86 3.13 -2.91 0.21
C PHE A 86 4.14 -4.02 0.53
N ALA A 87 5.24 -4.14 -0.22
CA ALA A 87 6.30 -5.09 0.12
C ALA A 87 6.97 -4.75 1.46
N TYR A 88 7.14 -3.46 1.75
CA TYR A 88 7.69 -2.98 3.01
C TYR A 88 6.78 -3.29 4.21
N VAL A 89 5.48 -3.00 4.08
CA VAL A 89 4.46 -3.21 5.11
C VAL A 89 4.28 -4.70 5.45
N VAL A 90 4.34 -5.57 4.44
CA VAL A 90 4.38 -7.03 4.64
C VAL A 90 5.62 -7.42 5.46
N HIS A 91 6.79 -6.83 5.17
CA HIS A 91 8.01 -7.08 5.93
C HIS A 91 7.93 -6.58 7.39
N GLN A 92 7.17 -5.50 7.63
CA GLN A 92 6.89 -4.98 8.97
C GLN A 92 5.77 -5.73 9.72
N ALA A 93 5.20 -6.78 9.12
CA ALA A 93 4.11 -7.58 9.70
C ALA A 93 2.85 -6.78 10.06
N PHE A 94 2.50 -5.78 9.26
CA PHE A 94 1.26 -5.00 9.39
C PHE A 94 0.00 -5.78 8.97
N THR A 95 0.12 -7.06 8.59
CA THR A 95 -0.98 -7.84 7.99
C THR A 95 -1.85 -8.57 9.00
N ASP A 96 -1.51 -8.56 10.30
CA ASP A 96 -2.16 -9.40 11.31
C ASP A 96 -3.15 -8.67 12.24
N ASP A 97 -3.33 -7.36 12.09
CA ASP A 97 -4.12 -6.54 13.02
C ASP A 97 -5.61 -6.38 12.66
N MET A 98 -6.01 -6.76 11.43
CA MET A 98 -7.38 -6.57 10.91
C MET A 98 -8.15 -7.89 10.71
N HIS A 99 -8.08 -8.80 11.68
CA HIS A 99 -8.87 -10.02 11.68
C HIS A 99 -10.23 -9.81 12.34
N CYS A 100 -11.31 -10.11 11.63
CA CYS A 100 -12.61 -10.20 12.27
C CYS A 100 -12.65 -11.47 13.12
N PRO A 101 -12.86 -11.39 14.45
CA PRO A 101 -12.86 -12.56 15.34
C PRO A 101 -14.07 -13.48 15.11
N HIS A 102 -14.99 -13.09 14.23
CA HIS A 102 -16.18 -13.87 13.92
C HIS A 102 -15.90 -14.90 12.83
N ALA A 103 -16.16 -16.17 13.13
CA ALA A 103 -15.92 -17.32 12.24
C ALA A 103 -16.66 -17.26 10.89
N GLY A 104 -17.57 -16.29 10.69
CA GLY A 104 -18.30 -16.09 9.44
C GLY A 104 -17.72 -15.03 8.50
N CYS A 105 -16.75 -14.21 8.94
CA CYS A 105 -16.19 -13.15 8.09
C CYS A 105 -14.95 -13.61 7.30
N GLY A 106 -14.16 -14.54 7.88
CA GLY A 106 -12.94 -15.05 7.27
C GLY A 106 -11.86 -13.98 7.06
N ASP A 107 -10.74 -14.40 6.49
CA ASP A 107 -9.71 -13.49 5.99
C ASP A 107 -10.19 -12.97 4.62
N TYR A 108 -10.17 -11.65 4.43
CA TYR A 108 -10.57 -11.00 3.16
C TYR A 108 -12.07 -11.15 2.81
N PRO A 109 -12.99 -10.46 3.51
CA PRO A 109 -14.42 -10.58 3.22
C PRO A 109 -14.76 -10.03 1.83
N ASP A 110 -15.77 -10.62 1.17
CA ASP A 110 -16.29 -10.16 -0.15
C ASP A 110 -16.71 -8.68 -0.17
N THR A 111 -17.04 -8.14 1.01
CA THR A 111 -17.39 -6.73 1.19
C THR A 111 -16.62 -6.19 2.38
N VAL A 112 -15.74 -5.22 2.11
CA VAL A 112 -15.00 -4.49 3.14
C VAL A 112 -15.61 -3.10 3.27
N ILE A 113 -16.10 -2.76 4.46
CA ILE A 113 -16.56 -1.41 4.78
C ILE A 113 -15.42 -0.72 5.52
N PHE A 114 -14.81 0.27 4.87
CA PHE A 114 -13.83 1.15 5.51
C PHE A 114 -14.53 2.42 5.97
N ASP A 115 -14.33 2.81 7.22
CA ASP A 115 -14.71 4.13 7.72
C ASP A 115 -13.72 5.15 7.11
N GLY A 116 -14.20 6.01 6.19
CA GLY A 116 -13.36 7.04 5.56
C GLY A 116 -13.23 7.03 4.03
N ILE A 117 -14.19 6.53 3.25
CA ILE A 117 -14.19 6.72 1.78
C ILE A 117 -15.29 7.69 1.34
N THR A 118 -14.90 8.86 0.83
CA THR A 118 -15.81 9.71 0.05
C THR A 118 -15.69 9.34 -1.43
N LEU A 119 -16.57 8.47 -1.93
CA LEU A 119 -16.68 8.19 -3.35
C LEU A 119 -17.57 9.23 -4.03
N ALA A 120 -16.97 10.16 -4.76
CA ALA A 120 -17.72 11.12 -5.57
C ALA A 120 -17.92 10.58 -6.99
N PHE A 121 -19.14 10.15 -7.32
CA PHE A 121 -19.52 9.81 -8.69
C PHE A 121 -20.05 11.05 -9.42
N GLY A 122 -19.53 11.31 -10.63
CA GLY A 122 -20.15 12.31 -11.50
C GLY A 122 -21.60 11.91 -11.82
N ARG A 123 -22.55 12.86 -11.78
CA ARG A 123 -24.01 12.62 -11.93
C ARG A 123 -24.40 11.70 -13.10
N LYS A 124 -23.61 11.71 -14.18
CA LYS A 124 -23.77 10.85 -15.36
C LYS A 124 -23.53 9.35 -15.12
N HIS A 125 -22.90 8.98 -14.01
CA HIS A 125 -22.60 7.60 -13.61
C HIS A 125 -23.55 7.07 -12.53
N ILE A 126 -24.53 7.88 -12.10
CA ILE A 126 -25.60 7.42 -11.22
C ILE A 126 -26.59 6.63 -12.09
N SER A 127 -26.40 5.31 -12.17
CA SER A 127 -27.44 4.41 -12.68
C SER A 127 -28.51 4.22 -11.61
N GLY A 128 -29.77 3.97 -12.01
CA GLY A 128 -30.85 3.63 -11.07
C GLY A 128 -30.64 2.31 -10.30
N SER A 129 -29.51 1.64 -10.49
CA SER A 129 -29.11 0.41 -9.82
C SER A 129 -28.17 0.64 -8.63
N LEU A 130 -27.71 1.87 -8.40
CA LEU A 130 -26.93 2.19 -7.20
C LEU A 130 -27.86 2.18 -5.99
N ASN A 131 -27.63 1.24 -5.10
CA ASN A 131 -28.31 1.16 -3.80
C ASN A 131 -27.27 1.39 -2.70
N PRO A 132 -27.65 2.04 -1.58
CA PRO A 132 -26.78 2.13 -0.43
C PRO A 132 -26.39 0.71 0.03
N PRO A 133 -25.12 0.47 0.41
CA PRO A 133 -24.65 -0.84 0.85
C PRO A 133 -25.30 -1.30 2.17
N THR A 134 -25.94 -0.37 2.88
CA THR A 134 -26.74 -0.63 4.07
C THR A 134 -28.17 -0.17 3.85
N THR A 135 -29.14 -1.04 4.19
CA THR A 135 -30.56 -0.71 4.22
C THR A 135 -31.04 -0.76 5.66
N SER A 136 -31.82 0.25 6.07
CA SER A 136 -32.42 0.27 7.41
C SER A 136 -33.43 -0.87 7.54
N SER A 137 -33.22 -1.74 8.53
CA SER A 137 -34.20 -2.75 8.96
C SER A 137 -35.14 -2.19 10.03
N SER A 138 -36.23 -2.90 10.31
CA SER A 138 -37.14 -2.60 11.45
C SER A 138 -36.46 -2.67 12.82
N THR A 139 -35.25 -3.23 12.90
CA THR A 139 -34.43 -3.35 14.11
C THR A 139 -33.27 -2.35 14.14
N SER A 140 -33.13 -1.51 13.11
CA SER A 140 -32.08 -0.50 13.06
C SER A 140 -32.38 0.60 14.09
N ILE A 141 -31.37 0.97 14.88
CA ILE A 141 -31.50 2.03 15.88
C ILE A 141 -31.72 3.35 15.14
N ILE A 142 -32.91 3.91 15.27
CA ILE A 142 -33.22 5.27 14.79
C ILE A 142 -32.64 6.24 15.82
N ARG A 143 -31.64 7.03 15.42
CA ARG A 143 -31.08 8.11 16.23
C ARG A 143 -31.81 9.41 15.99
#